data_AF-A0A1Z5L9W7-F1
#
_entry.id   AF-A0A1Z5L9W7-F1
#
_cell.length_a   1.000
_cell.length_b   1.000
_cell.length_c   1.000
_cell.angle_alpha   90.00
_cell.angle_beta   90.00
_cell.angle_gamma   90.00
#
_symmetry.space_group_name_H-M   'P 1'
#
loop_
_entity.id
_entity.type
_entity.pdbx_description
1 polymer ?
#
loop_
_entity_poly.entity_id
_entity_poly.type
_entity_poly.pdbx_seq_one_letter_code
_entity_poly.pdbx_strand_id
1 'polypeptide(L)'
;MEGEQTNEKGQTLPQKGDVELLCGGPPCQGFSGMNRFNSRQYSLFKNSLIASYLSYCEYYRPKYFLLENVRNFVAFKRSMVLKLTLRCLLSMGYQCTFGVLQAGNYGVPQTRRRAIL
;
A
#
# COMPACT_ATOMS: atom_id res chain seq x y z
N MET A 1 14.33 -1.39 12.59
CA MET A 1 15.18 -0.21 12.37
C MET A 1 16.07 -0.08 13.59
N GLU A 2 17.39 -0.05 13.41
CA GLU A 2 18.40 -0.16 14.47
C GLU A 2 18.62 1.14 15.29
N GLY A 3 17.64 2.05 15.29
CA GLY A 3 17.74 3.34 15.99
C GLY A 3 18.61 4.37 15.28
N GLU A 4 19.04 4.10 14.04
CA GLU A 4 19.78 5.06 13.23
C GLU A 4 18.95 6.31 12.95
N GLN A 5 19.56 7.48 13.12
CA GLN A 5 18.93 8.77 12.87
C GLN A 5 19.31 9.36 11.51
N THR A 6 20.38 8.88 10.90
CA THR A 6 20.89 9.37 9.62
C THR A 6 21.31 8.20 8.75
N ASN A 7 21.06 8.30 7.44
CA ASN A 7 21.58 7.33 6.48
C ASN A 7 23.03 7.64 6.06
N GLU A 8 23.63 6.77 5.24
CA GLU A 8 24.99 6.92 4.67
C GLU A 8 25.21 8.25 3.91
N LYS A 9 24.12 8.89 3.46
CA LYS A 9 24.16 10.18 2.73
C LYS A 9 23.97 11.39 3.65
N GLY A 10 23.94 11.19 4.97
CA GLY A 10 23.72 12.25 5.94
C GLY A 10 22.29 12.79 5.99
N GLN A 11 21.30 12.07 5.43
CA GLN A 11 19.90 12.47 5.48
C GLN A 11 19.26 11.98 6.78
N THR A 12 18.55 12.87 7.47
CA THR A 12 17.79 12.52 8.69
C THR A 12 16.64 11.57 8.35
N LEU A 13 16.57 10.46 9.08
CA LEU A 13 15.50 9.47 8.96
C LEU A 13 14.34 9.87 9.87
N PRO A 14 13.08 9.81 9.37
CA PRO A 14 11.92 10.09 10.21
C PRO A 14 11.84 9.09 11.36
N GLN A 15 11.38 9.55 12.52
CA GLN A 15 11.22 8.76 13.74
C GLN A 15 9.73 8.63 14.11
N LYS A 16 9.46 7.85 15.15
CA LYS A 16 8.10 7.76 15.72
C LYS A 16 7.72 9.14 16.29
N GLY A 17 6.55 9.63 15.89
CA GLY A 17 6.08 10.98 16.24
C GLY A 17 6.23 11.99 15.11
N ASP A 18 7.14 11.78 14.16
CA ASP A 18 7.36 12.70 13.03
C ASP A 18 6.35 12.50 11.90
N VAL A 19 5.82 11.28 11.77
CA VAL A 19 4.95 10.90 10.63
C VAL A 19 3.48 10.91 11.07
N GLU A 20 2.76 11.96 10.68
CA GLU A 20 1.32 12.07 10.96
C GLU A 20 0.42 11.44 9.89
N LEU A 21 0.87 11.42 8.63
CA LEU A 21 0.18 10.80 7.50
C LEU A 21 1.17 9.91 6.74
N LEU A 22 0.77 8.68 6.48
CA LEU A 22 1.50 7.77 5.59
C LEU A 22 0.64 7.48 4.36
N CYS A 23 1.08 7.91 3.18
CA CYS A 23 0.41 7.65 1.91
C CYS A 23 1.35 6.99 0.89
N GLY A 24 0.82 6.12 0.03
CA GLY A 24 1.66 5.38 -0.90
C GLY A 24 0.91 4.40 -1.79
N GLY A 25 1.53 4.06 -2.92
CA GLY A 25 1.02 3.08 -3.88
C GLY A 25 2.02 1.94 -4.08
N PRO A 26 2.12 0.97 -3.16
CA PRO A 26 3.10 -0.11 -3.27
C PRO A 26 2.87 -0.90 -4.57
N PRO A 27 3.89 -1.01 -5.44
CA PRO A 27 3.69 -1.52 -6.79
C PRO A 27 3.38 -3.00 -6.74
N CYS A 28 2.24 -3.40 -7.30
CA CYS A 28 1.94 -4.82 -7.43
C CYS A 28 1.92 -5.31 -8.88
N GLN A 29 3.09 -5.74 -9.36
CA GLN A 29 3.19 -6.32 -10.69
C GLN A 29 2.49 -7.69 -10.78
N GLY A 30 2.47 -8.51 -9.71
CA GLY A 30 1.76 -9.79 -9.73
C GLY A 30 0.23 -9.71 -9.88
N PHE A 31 -0.34 -8.51 -9.71
CA PHE A 31 -1.79 -8.29 -9.59
C PHE A 31 -2.46 -7.79 -10.86
N SER A 32 -1.68 -7.41 -11.87
CA SER A 32 -2.23 -6.99 -13.16
C SER A 32 -2.68 -8.22 -13.94
N GLY A 33 -3.94 -8.22 -14.41
CA GLY A 33 -4.46 -9.29 -15.28
C GLY A 33 -3.73 -9.38 -16.63
N MET A 34 -2.91 -8.38 -16.95
CA MET A 34 -2.09 -8.29 -18.15
C MET A 34 -0.70 -8.94 -17.98
N ASN A 35 -0.30 -9.31 -16.76
CA ASN A 35 0.99 -9.96 -16.54
C ASN A 35 0.91 -11.48 -16.80
N ARG A 36 1.46 -11.91 -17.94
CA ARG A 36 1.66 -13.31 -18.31
C ARG A 36 2.49 -14.12 -17.30
N PHE A 37 3.26 -13.46 -16.43
CA PHE A 37 4.15 -14.08 -15.43
C PHE A 37 3.73 -13.78 -13.98
N ASN A 38 2.45 -13.87 -13.67
CA ASN A 38 1.87 -13.56 -12.36
C ASN A 38 2.33 -14.48 -11.20
N SER A 39 3.01 -15.59 -11.51
CA SER A 39 3.47 -16.61 -10.56
C SER A 39 4.99 -16.74 -10.43
N ARG A 40 5.78 -15.95 -11.17
CA ARG A 40 7.25 -15.95 -11.01
C ARG A 40 7.65 -15.34 -9.65
N GLN A 41 8.79 -15.79 -9.09
CA GLN A 41 9.33 -15.28 -7.83
C GLN A 41 9.39 -13.75 -7.76
N TYR A 42 9.75 -13.09 -8.86
CA TYR A 42 9.79 -11.62 -8.94
C TYR A 42 8.43 -10.95 -8.73
N SER A 43 7.35 -11.57 -9.22
CA SER A 43 5.97 -11.11 -9.00
C SER A 43 5.56 -11.32 -7.53
N LEU A 44 5.98 -12.42 -6.91
CA LEU A 44 5.75 -12.67 -5.48
C LEU A 44 6.51 -11.66 -4.60
N PHE A 45 7.75 -11.31 -4.95
CA PHE A 45 8.53 -10.28 -4.28
C PHE A 45 7.86 -8.90 -4.37
N LYS A 46 7.32 -8.51 -5.52
CA LYS A 46 6.60 -7.22 -5.61
C LYS A 46 5.29 -7.21 -4.81
N ASN A 47 4.67 -8.37 -4.63
CA ASN A 47 3.51 -8.49 -3.77
C ASN A 47 3.87 -8.32 -2.28
N SER A 48 5.12 -8.58 -1.88
CA SER A 48 5.56 -8.37 -0.50
C SER A 48 5.76 -6.89 -0.14
N LEU A 49 5.81 -5.97 -1.12
CA LEU A 49 5.92 -4.53 -0.84
C LEU A 49 4.69 -3.97 -0.12
N ILE A 50 3.54 -4.64 -0.23
CA ILE A 50 2.37 -4.31 0.60
C ILE A 50 2.65 -4.63 2.07
N ALA A 51 3.31 -5.76 2.34
CA ALA A 51 3.72 -6.11 3.71
C ALA A 51 4.75 -5.11 4.24
N SER A 52 5.75 -4.74 3.43
CA SER A 52 6.70 -3.68 3.80
C SER A 52 5.96 -2.37 4.12
N TYR A 53 5.03 -1.94 3.28
CA TYR A 53 4.27 -0.72 3.50
C TYR A 53 3.40 -0.77 4.77
N LEU A 54 2.79 -1.93 5.07
CA LEU A 54 2.10 -2.15 6.34
C LEU A 54 3.07 -2.14 7.53
N SER A 55 4.30 -2.63 7.40
CA SER A 55 5.32 -2.52 8.44
C SER A 55 5.73 -1.07 8.71
N TYR A 56 5.77 -0.21 7.69
CA TYR A 56 5.94 1.24 7.90
C TYR A 56 4.78 1.81 8.72
N CYS A 57 3.53 1.45 8.38
CA CYS A 57 2.36 1.89 9.13
C CYS A 57 2.40 1.42 10.59
N GLU A 58 2.78 0.16 10.82
CA GLU A 58 2.89 -0.42 12.16
C GLU A 58 3.98 0.24 13.00
N TYR A 59 5.11 0.56 12.38
CA TYR A 59 6.23 1.19 13.07
C TYR A 59 5.94 2.66 13.41
N TYR A 60 5.54 3.46 12.42
CA TYR A 60 5.38 4.91 12.58
C TYR A 60 4.09 5.30 13.30
N ARG A 61 3.07 4.45 13.27
CA ARG A 61 1.75 4.72 13.88
C ARG A 61 1.17 6.10 13.50
N PRO A 62 1.06 6.43 12.19
CA PRO A 62 0.50 7.72 11.76
C PRO A 62 -0.97 7.87 12.15
N LYS A 63 -1.46 9.13 12.22
CA LYS A 63 -2.88 9.43 12.43
C LYS A 63 -3.74 9.01 11.25
N TYR A 64 -3.18 9.12 10.03
CA TYR A 64 -3.86 8.76 8.79
C TYR A 64 -2.99 7.84 7.93
N PHE A 65 -3.64 6.89 7.27
CA PHE A 65 -3.01 5.95 6.35
C PHE A 65 -3.78 5.94 5.04
N LEU A 66 -3.08 5.96 3.90
CA LEU A 66 -3.68 5.88 2.57
C LEU A 66 -2.90 4.93 1.68
N LEU A 67 -3.58 3.89 1.18
CA LEU A 67 -3.01 2.97 0.19
C LEU A 67 -3.75 3.10 -1.14
N GLU A 68 -3.04 3.57 -2.15
CA GLU A 68 -3.53 3.62 -3.54
C GLU A 68 -3.10 2.36 -4.29
N ASN A 69 -3.99 1.82 -5.13
CA ASN A 69 -3.64 0.72 -6.01
C ASN A 69 -4.51 0.63 -7.26
N VAL A 70 -4.13 -0.26 -8.18
CA VAL A 70 -4.96 -0.60 -9.34
C VAL A 70 -6.31 -1.20 -8.90
N ARG A 71 -7.36 -0.97 -9.69
CA ARG A 71 -8.71 -1.49 -9.43
C ARG A 71 -8.75 -3.00 -9.15
N ASN A 72 -7.87 -3.80 -9.72
CA ASN A 72 -7.86 -5.25 -9.51
C ASN A 72 -7.31 -5.67 -8.14
N PHE A 73 -6.72 -4.77 -7.36
CA PHE A 73 -6.28 -5.03 -5.99
C PHE A 73 -7.40 -5.64 -5.14
N VAL A 74 -8.63 -5.12 -5.26
CA VAL A 74 -9.78 -5.59 -4.45
C VAL A 74 -10.26 -6.99 -4.83
N ALA A 75 -9.93 -7.48 -6.03
CA ALA A 75 -10.40 -8.78 -6.53
C ALA A 75 -9.30 -9.86 -6.56
N PHE A 76 -8.03 -9.45 -6.41
CA PHE A 76 -6.89 -10.35 -6.61
C PHE A 76 -6.88 -11.51 -5.61
N LYS A 77 -6.58 -12.73 -6.11
CA LYS A 77 -6.55 -13.98 -5.33
C LYS A 77 -7.80 -14.15 -4.46
N ARG A 78 -9.00 -13.98 -5.05
CA ARG A 78 -10.28 -14.03 -4.34
C ARG A 78 -10.33 -13.02 -3.18
N SER A 79 -9.89 -11.80 -3.48
CA SER A 79 -9.78 -10.67 -2.54
C SER A 79 -8.89 -10.95 -1.31
N MET A 80 -8.05 -11.99 -1.33
CA MET A 80 -7.24 -12.37 -0.18
C MET A 80 -6.30 -11.23 0.23
N VAL A 81 -5.68 -10.55 -0.74
CA VAL A 81 -4.73 -9.48 -0.42
C VAL A 81 -5.43 -8.30 0.25
N LEU A 82 -6.57 -7.84 -0.29
CA LEU A 82 -7.39 -6.83 0.36
C LEU A 82 -7.78 -7.26 1.78
N LYS A 83 -8.28 -8.49 1.95
CA LYS A 83 -8.71 -9.01 3.26
C LYS A 83 -7.56 -9.06 4.26
N LEU A 84 -6.37 -9.47 3.84
CA LEU A 84 -5.18 -9.49 4.70
C LEU A 84 -4.73 -8.07 5.06
N THR A 85 -4.71 -7.15 4.11
CA THR A 85 -4.38 -5.74 4.37
C THR A 85 -5.34 -5.13 5.40
N LEU A 86 -6.65 -5.31 5.22
CA LEU A 86 -7.66 -4.84 6.18
C LEU A 86 -7.50 -5.55 7.54
N ARG A 87 -7.25 -6.86 7.56
CA ARG A 87 -7.02 -7.61 8.80
C ARG A 87 -5.81 -7.09 9.56
N CYS A 88 -4.71 -6.79 8.87
CA CYS A 88 -3.51 -6.21 9.46
C CYS A 88 -3.81 -4.84 10.07
N LEU A 89 -4.46 -3.93 9.33
CA LEU A 89 -4.84 -2.61 9.84
C LEU A 89 -5.76 -2.69 11.06
N LEU A 90 -6.78 -3.56 11.02
CA LEU A 90 -7.66 -3.81 12.16
C LEU A 90 -6.90 -4.39 13.36
N SER A 91 -5.97 -5.31 13.14
CA SER A 91 -5.13 -5.87 14.23
C SER A 91 -4.18 -4.85 14.83
N MET A 92 -3.79 -3.83 14.05
CA MET A 92 -3.05 -2.68 14.55
C MET A 92 -3.94 -1.69 15.31
N GLY A 93 -5.26 -1.84 15.32
CA GLY A 93 -6.21 -0.95 16.00
C GLY A 93 -6.63 0.26 15.17
N TYR A 94 -6.39 0.26 13.86
CA TYR A 94 -6.88 1.32 12.98
C TYR A 94 -8.34 1.13 12.61
N GLN A 95 -9.02 2.25 12.38
CA GLN A 95 -10.23 2.31 11.59
C GLN A 95 -9.83 2.25 10.11
N CYS A 96 -10.46 1.37 9.33
CA CYS A 96 -10.14 1.24 7.91
C CYS A 96 -11.39 0.97 7.10
N THR A 97 -11.39 1.45 5.86
CA THR A 97 -12.40 1.16 4.85
C THR A 97 -11.70 1.00 3.50
N PHE A 98 -12.45 0.70 2.44
CA PHE A 98 -11.92 0.72 1.09
C PHE A 98 -12.97 1.15 0.08
N GLY A 99 -12.53 1.70 -1.04
CA GLY A 99 -13.39 2.11 -2.14
C GLY A 99 -12.69 2.01 -3.48
N VAL A 100 -13.47 2.05 -4.57
CA VAL A 100 -12.93 2.16 -5.93
C VAL A 100 -13.41 3.47 -6.52
N LEU A 101 -12.46 4.34 -6.87
CA LEU A 101 -12.72 5.67 -7.45
C LEU A 101 -12.37 5.68 -8.93
N GLN A 102 -13.11 6.46 -9.71
CA GLN A 102 -12.88 6.67 -11.14
C GLN A 102 -12.35 8.09 -11.36
N ALA A 103 -11.12 8.24 -11.86
CA ALA A 103 -10.49 9.55 -12.05
C ALA A 103 -11.30 10.50 -12.95
N GLY A 104 -12.01 9.94 -13.94
CA GLY A 104 -12.93 10.70 -14.81
C GLY A 104 -14.01 11.48 -14.07
N ASN A 105 -14.45 11.00 -12.90
CA ASN A 105 -15.45 11.68 -12.09
C ASN A 105 -14.88 12.91 -11.35
N TYR A 106 -13.56 13.13 -11.42
CA TYR A 106 -12.84 14.21 -10.77
C TYR A 106 -12.20 15.19 -11.77
N GLY A 107 -12.78 15.30 -12.98
CA GLY A 107 -12.42 16.36 -13.95
C GLY A 107 -11.26 16.02 -14.89
N VAL A 108 -10.79 14.77 -14.93
CA VAL A 108 -9.73 14.34 -15.86
C VAL A 108 -10.33 13.56 -17.04
N PRO A 109 -9.99 13.84 -18.30
CA PRO A 109 -10.49 13.09 -19.47
C PRO A 109 -9.80 11.72 -19.62
N GLN A 110 -9.84 10.90 -18.57
CA GLN A 110 -9.18 9.60 -18.52
C GLN A 110 -10.02 8.56 -17.77
N THR A 111 -10.21 7.40 -18.40
CA THR A 111 -10.78 6.22 -17.74
C THR A 111 -9.71 5.52 -16.91
N ARG A 112 -9.62 5.88 -15.63
CA ARG A 112 -8.64 5.32 -14.68
C ARG A 112 -9.28 5.04 -13.33
N ARG A 113 -9.63 3.77 -13.09
CA ARG A 113 -10.16 3.30 -11.81
C ARG A 113 -9.03 2.92 -10.84
N ARG A 114 -9.17 3.31 -9.57
CA ARG A 114 -8.21 3.04 -8.50
C ARG A 114 -8.89 2.52 -7.25
N ALA A 115 -8.27 1.53 -6.62
CA ALA A 115 -8.63 1.08 -5.29
C ALA A 115 -7.94 2.00 -4.28
N ILE A 116 -8.69 2.48 -3.30
CA ILE A 116 -8.25 3.37 -2.24
C ILE A 116 -8.63 2.71 -0.92
N LEU A 117 -7.67 2.59 -0.01
CA LEU A 117 -7.83 2.16 1.37
C LEU A 117 -7.42 3.29 2.31
#